data_AF-A0A0J6L532-F1
#
_entry.id   AF-A0A0J6L532-F1
#
_cell.length_a   1.000
_cell.length_b   1.000
_cell.length_c   1.000
_cell.angle_alpha   90.00
_cell.angle_beta   90.00
_cell.angle_gamma   90.00
#
_symmetry.space_group_name_H-M   'P 1'
#
loop_
_entity.id
_entity.type
_entity.pdbx_description
1 polymer ?
#
loop_
_entity_poly.entity_id
_entity_poly.type
_entity_poly.pdbx_seq_one_letter_code
_entity_poly.pdbx_strand_id
1 'polypeptide(L)'
;MDAEQVWTLWRRLLRDETMQQQMYQAEGATQWLDGLSDDERVIMLTYASQFENVKWLVENYQFRLINSFINALDTGAPLTLRALLNIGLDLPTLSKEFLRKHAWFDYGPKVYGYCDAVLCYLLEHPKLSDYPEIHDLMRLEREGVRLYTGLVQARALIPEQYQRADSARVYQSRYTLSHWLRDKHHLGISSLEESSQCILVYLPSPEARHKFTLICTRSANLYKCLGRPQSLATLARLTGSASSEHPSDEDMTLLRKLHQFNAIWIPV
;
A
#
# COMPACT_ATOMS: atom_id res chain seq x y z
N MET A 1 5.25 23.25 -34.66
CA MET A 1 4.85 22.99 -33.27
C MET A 1 5.52 21.68 -32.87
N ASP A 2 6.39 21.71 -31.87
CA ASP A 2 7.12 20.52 -31.41
C ASP A 2 6.15 19.59 -30.63
N ALA A 3 6.09 18.32 -31.03
CA ALA A 3 5.22 17.33 -30.41
C ALA A 3 5.57 17.09 -28.94
N GLU A 4 6.85 17.19 -28.56
CA GLU A 4 7.28 17.02 -27.18
C GLU A 4 6.78 18.16 -26.28
N GLN A 5 6.78 19.38 -26.80
CA GLN A 5 6.30 20.56 -26.10
C GLN A 5 4.78 20.51 -25.91
N VAL A 6 4.02 20.14 -26.94
CA VAL A 6 2.57 19.92 -26.86
C VAL A 6 2.24 18.86 -25.81
N TRP A 7 2.96 17.74 -25.83
CA TRP A 7 2.77 16.66 -24.86
C TRP A 7 3.07 17.09 -23.42
N THR A 8 4.14 17.86 -23.22
CA THR A 8 4.54 18.33 -21.89
C THR A 8 3.52 19.33 -21.33
N LEU A 9 3.06 20.27 -22.16
CA LEU A 9 2.06 21.24 -21.76
C LEU A 9 0.70 20.58 -21.50
N TRP A 10 0.32 19.59 -22.30
CA TRP A 10 -0.87 18.77 -22.04
C TRP A 10 -0.83 18.08 -20.67
N ARG A 11 0.29 17.41 -20.34
CA ARG A 11 0.45 16.75 -19.04
C ARG A 11 0.41 17.74 -17.87
N ARG A 12 0.93 18.96 -18.07
CA ARG A 12 0.81 20.03 -17.08
C ARG A 12 -0.65 20.45 -16.91
N LEU A 13 -1.35 20.72 -18.00
CA LEU A 13 -2.76 21.10 -18.00
C LEU A 13 -3.65 20.06 -17.31
N LEU A 14 -3.39 18.76 -17.50
CA LEU A 14 -4.15 17.68 -16.85
C LEU A 14 -4.07 17.72 -15.30
N ARG A 15 -3.02 18.32 -14.74
CA ARG A 15 -2.68 18.28 -13.30
C ARG A 15 -2.83 19.63 -12.60
N ASP A 16 -2.73 20.72 -13.34
CA ASP A 16 -2.75 22.08 -12.80
C ASP A 16 -4.18 22.62 -12.74
N GLU A 17 -4.84 22.44 -11.59
CA GLU A 17 -6.22 22.93 -11.36
C GLU A 17 -6.33 24.46 -11.50
N THR A 18 -5.27 25.20 -11.19
CA THR A 18 -5.27 26.66 -11.30
C THR A 18 -5.26 27.07 -12.78
N MET A 19 -4.38 26.47 -13.58
CA MET A 19 -4.34 26.69 -15.03
C MET A 19 -5.66 26.26 -15.70
N GLN A 20 -6.26 25.15 -15.27
CA GLN A 20 -7.59 24.74 -15.71
C GLN A 20 -8.63 25.81 -15.40
N GLN A 21 -8.76 26.25 -14.15
CA GLN A 21 -9.73 27.26 -13.73
C GLN A 21 -9.56 28.58 -14.49
N GLN A 22 -8.32 29.03 -14.65
CA GLN A 22 -8.01 30.25 -15.40
C GLN A 22 -8.45 30.13 -16.86
N MET A 23 -8.13 29.02 -17.52
CA MET A 23 -8.59 28.75 -18.88
C MET A 23 -10.12 28.69 -18.97
N TYR A 24 -10.78 28.15 -17.93
CA TYR A 24 -12.23 27.99 -17.87
C TYR A 24 -12.96 29.32 -17.64
N GLN A 25 -12.30 30.28 -16.97
CA GLN A 25 -12.85 31.59 -16.63
C GLN A 25 -12.36 32.71 -17.55
N ALA A 26 -11.47 32.40 -18.50
CA ALA A 26 -10.74 33.41 -19.24
C ALA A 26 -11.64 34.37 -20.04
N GLU A 27 -12.84 33.98 -20.49
CA GLU A 27 -13.76 34.82 -21.30
C GLU A 27 -13.06 35.63 -22.43
N GLY A 28 -11.98 35.07 -23.02
CA GLY A 28 -11.17 35.75 -24.05
C GLY A 28 -10.00 36.59 -23.54
N ALA A 29 -9.84 36.76 -22.22
CA ALA A 29 -8.64 37.31 -21.61
C ALA A 29 -7.43 36.38 -21.81
N THR A 30 -6.26 36.96 -22.03
CA THR A 30 -5.00 36.23 -22.26
C THR A 30 -3.98 36.40 -21.12
N GLN A 31 -4.29 37.22 -20.12
CA GLN A 31 -3.40 37.54 -18.98
C GLN A 31 -3.04 36.30 -18.15
N TRP A 32 -3.89 35.27 -18.14
CA TRP A 32 -3.57 34.00 -17.47
C TRP A 32 -2.47 33.18 -18.16
N LEU A 33 -2.06 33.59 -19.37
CA LEU A 33 -0.92 33.04 -20.09
C LEU A 33 0.39 33.77 -19.77
N ASP A 34 0.35 34.74 -18.85
CA ASP A 34 1.54 35.44 -18.39
C ASP A 34 2.48 34.46 -17.66
N GLY A 35 3.75 34.44 -18.08
CA GLY A 35 4.75 33.49 -17.59
C GLY A 35 4.93 32.22 -18.45
N LEU A 36 4.12 32.02 -19.49
CA LEU A 36 4.38 31.00 -20.53
C LEU A 36 5.24 31.56 -21.66
N SER A 37 6.05 30.71 -22.28
CA SER A 37 6.79 31.04 -23.51
C SER A 37 5.84 31.27 -24.69
N ASP A 38 6.29 31.95 -25.74
CA ASP A 38 5.46 32.24 -26.92
C ASP A 38 4.90 30.98 -27.58
N ASP A 39 5.70 29.90 -27.65
CA ASP A 39 5.26 28.61 -28.18
C ASP A 39 4.19 27.94 -27.29
N GLU A 40 4.36 27.97 -25.96
CA GLU A 40 3.36 27.46 -25.01
C GLU A 40 2.06 28.27 -25.07
N ARG A 41 2.14 29.59 -25.26
CA ARG A 41 0.97 30.46 -25.44
C ARG A 41 0.15 30.06 -26.64
N VAL A 42 0.78 29.80 -27.79
CA VAL A 42 0.10 29.34 -29.00
C VAL A 42 -0.63 28.01 -28.76
N ILE A 43 0.00 27.07 -28.06
CA ILE A 43 -0.61 25.77 -27.72
C ILE A 43 -1.81 25.98 -26.79
N MET A 44 -1.66 26.77 -25.72
CA MET A 44 -2.75 27.03 -24.76
C MET A 44 -3.93 27.79 -25.38
N LEU A 45 -3.68 28.76 -26.27
CA LEU A 45 -4.74 29.43 -27.03
C LEU A 45 -5.49 28.46 -27.93
N THR A 46 -4.77 27.50 -28.53
CA THR A 46 -5.39 26.42 -29.30
C THR A 46 -6.30 25.57 -28.42
N TYR A 47 -5.84 25.15 -27.24
CA TYR A 47 -6.68 24.44 -26.27
C TYR A 47 -7.89 25.25 -25.80
N ALA A 48 -7.70 26.54 -25.50
CA ALA A 48 -8.79 27.43 -25.09
C ALA A 48 -9.86 27.59 -26.19
N SER A 49 -9.46 27.64 -27.46
CA SER A 49 -10.42 27.67 -28.59
C SER A 49 -11.26 26.38 -28.74
N GLN A 50 -10.81 25.27 -28.16
CA GLN A 50 -11.50 23.98 -28.15
C GLN A 50 -11.95 23.60 -26.73
N PHE A 51 -12.28 24.60 -25.93
CA PHE A 51 -12.52 24.51 -24.49
C PHE A 51 -13.38 23.31 -24.07
N GLU A 52 -14.55 23.10 -24.67
CA GLU A 52 -15.46 22.02 -24.25
C GLU A 52 -14.82 20.62 -24.37
N ASN A 53 -14.10 20.38 -25.47
CA ASN A 53 -13.40 19.10 -25.67
C ASN A 53 -12.25 18.94 -24.68
N VAL A 54 -11.48 20.01 -24.46
CA VAL A 54 -10.35 20.00 -23.51
C VAL A 54 -10.83 19.78 -22.09
N LYS A 55 -11.89 20.49 -21.67
CA LYS A 55 -12.52 20.34 -20.37
C LYS A 55 -13.00 18.91 -20.15
N TRP A 56 -13.72 18.33 -21.11
CA TRP A 56 -14.16 16.93 -21.02
C TRP A 56 -12.99 15.96 -20.87
N LEU A 57 -11.89 16.15 -21.61
CA LEU A 57 -10.70 15.30 -21.51
C LEU A 57 -10.03 15.40 -20.13
N VAL A 58 -9.90 16.62 -19.59
CA VAL A 58 -9.35 16.86 -18.24
C VAL A 58 -10.22 16.21 -17.18
N GLU A 59 -11.54 16.45 -17.22
CA GLU A 59 -12.49 15.89 -16.26
C GLU A 59 -12.49 14.35 -16.30
N ASN A 60 -12.44 13.74 -17.48
CA ASN A 60 -12.34 12.29 -17.63
C ASN A 60 -11.01 11.72 -17.13
N TYR A 61 -9.91 12.45 -17.28
CA TYR A 61 -8.62 12.05 -16.73
C TYR A 61 -8.65 12.09 -15.19
N GLN A 62 -9.13 13.19 -14.62
CA GLN A 62 -9.25 13.35 -13.17
C GLN A 62 -10.21 12.32 -12.55
N PHE A 63 -11.35 12.08 -13.18
CA PHE A 63 -12.29 11.03 -12.76
C PHE A 63 -11.62 9.65 -12.70
N ARG A 64 -10.80 9.30 -13.70
CA ARG A 64 -10.04 8.04 -13.70
C ARG A 64 -9.02 7.97 -12.57
N LEU A 65 -8.31 9.06 -12.28
CA LEU A 65 -7.35 9.09 -11.18
C LEU A 65 -8.02 8.99 -9.81
N ILE A 66 -9.18 9.64 -9.64
CA ILE A 66 -9.99 9.54 -8.42
C ILE A 66 -10.43 8.09 -8.20
N ASN A 67 -10.98 7.45 -9.22
CA ASN A 67 -11.38 6.04 -9.11
C ASN A 67 -10.19 5.09 -8.89
N SER A 68 -9.01 5.45 -9.39
CA SER A 68 -7.80 4.64 -9.20
C SER A 68 -7.37 4.57 -7.73
N PHE A 69 -7.70 5.57 -6.90
CA PHE A 69 -7.50 5.53 -5.45
C PHE A 69 -8.31 4.39 -4.80
N ILE A 70 -9.60 4.31 -5.14
CA ILE A 70 -10.52 3.28 -4.63
C ILE A 70 -10.11 1.91 -5.17
N ASN A 71 -9.77 1.82 -6.46
CA ASN A 71 -9.30 0.57 -7.07
C ASN A 71 -8.00 0.06 -6.44
N ALA A 72 -7.09 0.96 -6.05
CA ALA A 72 -5.87 0.59 -5.35
C ALA A 72 -6.15 -0.01 -3.97
N LEU A 73 -7.10 0.57 -3.22
CA LEU A 73 -7.57 0.01 -1.95
C LEU A 73 -8.28 -1.33 -2.17
N ASP A 74 -9.19 -1.45 -3.14
CA ASP A 74 -9.88 -2.71 -3.42
C ASP A 74 -8.90 -3.85 -3.78
N THR A 75 -7.84 -3.50 -4.52
CA THR A 75 -6.82 -4.47 -4.93
C THR A 75 -5.86 -4.85 -3.81
N GLY A 76 -5.35 -3.86 -3.06
CA GLY A 76 -4.25 -4.04 -2.11
C GLY A 76 -4.66 -4.12 -0.63
N ALA A 77 -5.77 -3.50 -0.26
CA ALA A 77 -6.27 -3.38 1.10
C ALA A 77 -7.82 -3.43 1.18
N PRO A 78 -8.46 -4.52 0.68
CA PRO A 78 -9.91 -4.60 0.57
C PRO A 78 -10.64 -4.59 1.92
N LEU A 79 -10.01 -5.07 3.01
CA LEU A 79 -10.63 -5.05 4.34
C LEU A 79 -10.69 -3.63 4.88
N THR A 80 -9.63 -2.86 4.66
CA THR A 80 -9.54 -1.43 4.95
C THR A 80 -10.62 -0.68 4.17
N LEU A 81 -10.72 -0.91 2.85
CA LEU A 81 -11.77 -0.27 2.03
C LEU A 81 -13.16 -0.50 2.64
N ARG A 82 -13.47 -1.75 2.98
CA ARG A 82 -14.76 -2.10 3.58
C ARG A 82 -14.97 -1.45 4.95
N ALA A 83 -13.96 -1.40 5.81
CA ALA A 83 -14.04 -0.73 7.10
C ALA A 83 -14.29 0.79 6.94
N LEU A 84 -13.61 1.44 5.98
CA LEU A 84 -13.78 2.87 5.69
C LEU A 84 -15.18 3.19 5.17
N LEU A 85 -15.74 2.33 4.30
CA LEU A 85 -17.10 2.47 3.82
C LEU A 85 -18.12 2.32 4.96
N ASN A 86 -17.90 1.37 5.87
CA ASN A 86 -18.82 1.12 6.99
C ASN A 86 -18.85 2.27 8.01
N ILE A 87 -17.77 3.02 8.18
CA ILE A 87 -17.76 4.24 9.00
C ILE A 87 -18.27 5.48 8.24
N GLY A 88 -18.72 5.32 6.99
CA GLY A 88 -19.29 6.41 6.19
C GLY A 88 -18.27 7.43 5.69
N LEU A 89 -17.01 7.03 5.50
CA LEU A 89 -15.97 7.93 5.05
C LEU A 89 -16.17 8.32 3.57
N ASP A 90 -16.16 9.61 3.27
CA ASP A 90 -16.25 10.14 1.91
C ASP A 90 -14.93 9.94 1.14
N LEU A 91 -14.78 8.74 0.56
CA LEU A 91 -13.60 8.33 -0.20
C LEU A 91 -13.35 9.18 -1.46
N PRO A 92 -14.36 9.57 -2.27
CA PRO A 92 -14.15 10.48 -3.39
C PRO A 92 -13.50 11.81 -2.98
N THR A 93 -13.96 12.43 -1.90
CA THR A 93 -13.37 13.68 -1.40
C THR A 93 -11.92 13.46 -0.94
N LEU A 94 -11.67 12.41 -0.15
CA LEU A 94 -10.31 12.07 0.31
C LEU A 94 -9.36 11.75 -0.84
N SER A 95 -9.87 11.08 -1.88
CA SER A 95 -9.10 10.77 -3.08
C SER A 95 -8.66 12.05 -3.79
N LYS A 96 -9.56 13.03 -3.93
CA LYS A 96 -9.23 14.33 -4.53
C LYS A 96 -8.21 15.11 -3.70
N GLU A 97 -8.35 15.11 -2.37
CA GLU A 97 -7.38 15.70 -1.45
C GLU A 97 -5.99 15.05 -1.57
N PHE A 98 -5.95 13.71 -1.60
CA PHE A 98 -4.73 12.95 -1.82
C PHE A 98 -4.06 13.31 -3.15
N LEU A 99 -4.83 13.36 -4.24
CA LEU A 99 -4.31 13.66 -5.58
C LEU A 99 -3.75 15.07 -5.64
N ARG A 100 -4.43 16.07 -5.04
CA ARG A 100 -3.90 17.43 -4.91
C ARG A 100 -2.59 17.49 -4.15
N LYS A 101 -2.50 16.80 -3.00
CA LYS A 101 -1.26 16.71 -2.18
C LYS A 101 -0.09 16.11 -2.99
N HIS A 102 -0.39 15.24 -3.95
CA HIS A 102 0.60 14.58 -4.81
C HIS A 102 0.64 15.15 -6.24
N ALA A 103 0.17 16.38 -6.46
CA ALA A 103 0.19 17.04 -7.76
C ALA A 103 -0.38 16.19 -8.92
N TRP A 104 -1.48 15.48 -8.64
CA TRP A 104 -2.17 14.58 -9.56
C TRP A 104 -1.23 13.53 -10.19
N PHE A 105 -0.30 13.01 -9.38
CA PHE A 105 0.63 11.97 -9.82
C PHE A 105 -0.12 10.69 -10.24
N ASP A 106 0.25 10.18 -11.42
CA ASP A 106 -0.32 8.98 -12.00
C ASP A 106 0.62 7.80 -11.76
N TYR A 107 0.17 6.83 -10.97
CA TYR A 107 0.94 5.64 -10.63
C TYR A 107 0.97 4.60 -11.78
N GLY A 108 0.17 4.80 -12.84
CA GLY A 108 0.08 3.90 -13.97
C GLY A 108 -0.16 2.44 -13.53
N PRO A 109 0.66 1.47 -13.97
CA PRO A 109 0.45 0.05 -13.65
C PRO A 109 0.85 -0.35 -12.22
N LYS A 110 1.43 0.56 -11.42
CA LYS A 110 2.01 0.24 -10.09
C LYS A 110 0.96 0.25 -8.98
N VAL A 111 -0.09 -0.57 -9.10
CA VAL A 111 -1.26 -0.56 -8.20
C VAL A 111 -0.89 -0.76 -6.71
N TYR A 112 0.03 -1.67 -6.40
CA TYR A 112 0.47 -1.89 -5.01
C TYR A 112 1.31 -0.72 -4.47
N GLY A 113 2.14 -0.09 -5.31
CA GLY A 113 2.85 1.14 -4.93
C GLY A 113 1.88 2.28 -4.65
N TYR A 114 0.81 2.40 -5.44
CA TYR A 114 -0.24 3.37 -5.20
C TYR A 114 -0.99 3.05 -3.89
N CYS A 115 -1.38 1.79 -3.67
CA CYS A 115 -2.04 1.37 -2.44
C CYS A 115 -1.20 1.71 -1.19
N ASP A 116 0.12 1.48 -1.20
CA ASP A 116 0.98 1.85 -0.06
C ASP A 116 0.96 3.36 0.20
N ALA A 117 1.03 4.19 -0.84
CA ALA A 117 0.95 5.65 -0.71
C ALA A 117 -0.41 6.12 -0.17
N VAL A 118 -1.51 5.51 -0.64
CA VAL A 118 -2.86 5.78 -0.14
C VAL A 118 -2.98 5.39 1.34
N LEU A 119 -2.50 4.21 1.73
CA LEU A 119 -2.52 3.79 3.13
C LEU A 119 -1.66 4.70 4.02
N CYS A 120 -0.51 5.19 3.53
CA CYS A 120 0.28 6.21 4.26
C CYS A 120 -0.54 7.47 4.51
N TYR A 121 -1.17 7.99 3.47
CA TYR A 121 -1.99 9.19 3.56
C TYR A 121 -3.15 9.02 4.57
N LEU A 122 -3.85 7.89 4.49
CA LEU A 122 -4.98 7.60 5.38
C LEU A 122 -4.54 7.43 6.84
N LEU A 123 -3.40 6.79 7.10
CA LEU A 123 -2.85 6.62 8.46
C LEU A 123 -2.50 7.95 9.15
N GLU A 124 -2.25 9.00 8.38
CA GLU A 124 -1.98 10.35 8.87
C GLU A 124 -3.24 11.24 8.90
N HIS A 125 -4.39 10.72 8.42
CA HIS A 125 -5.56 11.53 8.18
C HIS A 125 -6.37 11.77 9.48
N PRO A 126 -6.64 13.03 9.89
CA PRO A 126 -7.27 13.33 11.17
C PRO A 126 -8.63 12.67 11.40
N LYS A 127 -9.44 12.52 10.35
CA LYS A 127 -10.77 11.85 10.42
C LYS A 127 -10.72 10.39 10.89
N LEU A 128 -9.54 9.77 10.90
CA LEU A 128 -9.37 8.38 11.32
C LEU A 128 -8.76 8.24 12.73
N SER A 129 -8.48 9.36 13.41
CA SER A 129 -7.89 9.36 14.76
C SER A 129 -8.75 8.63 15.78
N ASP A 130 -10.07 8.68 15.62
CA ASP A 130 -11.05 8.02 16.52
C ASP A 130 -11.26 6.53 16.21
N TYR A 131 -10.56 5.98 15.22
CA TYR A 131 -10.71 4.59 14.77
C TYR A 131 -9.37 3.82 14.82
N PRO A 132 -8.77 3.63 16.02
CA PRO A 132 -7.45 3.02 16.15
C PRO A 132 -7.39 1.57 15.67
N GLU A 133 -8.50 0.82 15.72
CA GLU A 133 -8.60 -0.53 15.18
C GLU A 133 -8.50 -0.55 13.65
N ILE A 134 -9.08 0.45 12.98
CA ILE A 134 -8.97 0.62 11.52
C ILE A 134 -7.54 1.01 11.16
N HIS A 135 -6.88 1.87 11.95
CA HIS A 135 -5.44 2.14 11.78
C HIS A 135 -4.59 0.87 11.92
N ASP A 136 -4.93 -0.03 12.85
CA ASP A 136 -4.22 -1.30 13.02
C ASP A 136 -4.45 -2.24 11.82
N LEU A 137 -5.69 -2.32 11.32
CA LEU A 137 -6.03 -3.06 10.10
C LEU A 137 -5.29 -2.52 8.86
N MET A 138 -5.25 -1.20 8.69
CA MET A 138 -4.51 -0.55 7.61
C MET A 138 -3.03 -0.95 7.62
N ARG A 139 -2.40 -0.95 8.80
CA ARG A 139 -1.00 -1.36 8.94
C ARG A 139 -0.80 -2.84 8.63
N LEU A 140 -1.74 -3.71 9.02
CA LEU A 140 -1.71 -5.12 8.66
C LEU A 140 -1.78 -5.32 7.13
N GLU A 141 -2.77 -4.74 6.46
CA GLU A 141 -2.91 -4.89 4.99
C GLU A 141 -1.75 -4.20 4.25
N ARG A 142 -1.19 -3.13 4.80
CA ARG A 142 0.03 -2.52 4.28
C ARG A 142 1.21 -3.49 4.28
N GLU A 143 1.32 -4.40 5.25
CA GLU A 143 2.34 -5.47 5.16
C GLU A 143 2.04 -6.45 4.01
N GLY A 144 0.78 -6.71 3.68
CA GLY A 144 0.39 -7.44 2.46
C GLY A 144 0.80 -6.71 1.17
N VAL A 145 0.58 -5.40 1.10
CA VAL A 145 1.05 -4.58 -0.03
C VAL A 145 2.57 -4.62 -0.17
N ARG A 146 3.29 -4.46 0.95
CA ARG A 146 4.76 -4.50 1.01
C ARG A 146 5.34 -5.89 0.70
N LEU A 147 4.56 -6.95 0.88
CA LEU A 147 4.92 -8.27 0.43
C LEU A 147 5.04 -8.29 -1.10
N TYR A 148 4.01 -7.84 -1.82
CA TYR A 148 4.02 -7.83 -3.29
C TYR A 148 5.09 -6.91 -3.89
N THR A 149 5.29 -5.73 -3.32
CA THR A 149 6.35 -4.82 -3.81
C THR A 149 7.76 -5.35 -3.52
N GLY A 150 7.92 -6.20 -2.49
CA GLY A 150 9.19 -6.83 -2.14
C GLY A 150 9.58 -8.02 -3.01
N LEU A 151 8.62 -8.74 -3.60
CA LEU A 151 8.88 -9.94 -4.43
C LEU A 151 9.68 -9.65 -5.71
N VAL A 152 9.84 -8.39 -6.08
CA VAL A 152 10.62 -7.97 -7.27
C VAL A 152 12.12 -8.31 -7.12
N GLN A 153 12.61 -8.52 -5.90
CA GLN A 153 14.02 -8.82 -5.62
C GLN A 153 14.15 -10.18 -4.94
N ALA A 154 14.48 -11.22 -5.71
CA ALA A 154 14.77 -12.54 -5.15
C ALA A 154 16.09 -12.53 -4.39
N ARG A 155 16.07 -12.86 -3.09
CA ARG A 155 17.30 -13.05 -2.31
C ARG A 155 17.95 -14.39 -2.63
N ALA A 156 19.28 -14.40 -2.73
CA ALA A 156 20.06 -15.62 -2.85
C ALA A 156 19.99 -16.42 -1.56
N LEU A 157 19.79 -17.74 -1.67
CA LEU A 157 19.80 -18.66 -0.54
C LEU A 157 21.23 -18.93 -0.10
N ILE A 158 21.51 -18.74 1.19
CA ILE A 158 22.77 -19.16 1.81
C ILE A 158 22.67 -20.64 2.23
N PRO A 159 23.58 -21.52 1.77
CA PRO A 159 23.60 -22.93 2.19
C PRO A 159 23.69 -23.09 3.72
N GLU A 160 23.10 -24.17 4.25
CA GLU A 160 23.15 -24.55 5.67
C GLU A 160 22.58 -23.52 6.67
N GLN A 161 21.86 -22.50 6.18
CA GLN A 161 21.31 -21.43 7.00
C GLN A 161 19.80 -21.28 6.87
N TYR A 162 19.15 -21.14 8.02
CA TYR A 162 17.75 -20.76 8.13
C TYR A 162 17.59 -19.29 7.72
N GLN A 163 16.59 -19.01 6.88
CA GLN A 163 16.43 -17.69 6.27
C GLN A 163 14.96 -17.33 6.19
N ARG A 164 14.61 -16.05 6.34
CA ARG A 164 13.28 -15.58 5.93
C ARG A 164 13.12 -15.72 4.43
N ALA A 165 11.93 -16.11 4.01
CA ALA A 165 11.51 -15.98 2.63
C ALA A 165 10.93 -14.58 2.39
N ASP A 166 11.11 -14.06 1.18
CA ASP A 166 10.52 -12.77 0.76
C ASP A 166 8.99 -12.85 0.60
N SER A 167 8.44 -14.07 0.60
CA SER A 167 7.01 -14.41 0.55
C SER A 167 6.28 -14.34 1.88
N ALA A 168 6.87 -13.77 2.94
CA ALA A 168 6.15 -13.55 4.19
C ALA A 168 6.61 -12.34 4.99
N ARG A 169 5.73 -11.88 5.89
CA ARG A 169 5.93 -10.77 6.83
C ARG A 169 5.17 -11.09 8.12
N VAL A 170 5.69 -10.62 9.25
CA VAL A 170 5.02 -10.74 10.55
C VAL A 170 4.58 -9.35 10.99
N TYR A 171 3.30 -9.22 11.31
CA TYR A 171 2.70 -8.02 11.87
C TYR A 171 2.31 -8.27 13.33
N GLN A 172 2.60 -7.30 14.20
CA GLN A 172 2.16 -7.33 15.59
C GLN A 172 1.02 -6.32 15.77
N SER A 173 -0.17 -6.87 15.84
CA SER A 173 -1.43 -6.15 16.08
C SER A 173 -1.52 -5.71 17.54
N ARG A 174 -2.16 -4.57 17.78
CA ARG A 174 -2.57 -4.12 19.12
C ARG A 174 -3.99 -4.57 19.45
N TYR A 175 -4.81 -4.78 18.44
CA TYR A 175 -6.20 -5.21 18.58
C TYR A 175 -6.38 -6.67 18.13
N THR A 176 -7.51 -7.25 18.54
CA THR A 176 -7.96 -8.59 18.17
C THR A 176 -8.45 -8.68 16.72
N LEU A 177 -7.66 -8.21 15.74
CA LEU A 177 -8.00 -8.19 14.31
C LEU A 177 -8.45 -9.55 13.78
N SER A 178 -8.03 -10.66 14.41
CA SER A 178 -8.53 -12.00 14.10
C SER A 178 -10.06 -12.12 14.05
N HIS A 179 -10.80 -11.34 14.86
CA HIS A 179 -12.27 -11.35 14.86
C HIS A 179 -12.80 -10.83 13.52
N TRP A 180 -12.32 -9.67 13.08
CA TRP A 180 -12.65 -9.11 11.77
C TRP A 180 -12.14 -9.94 10.59
N LEU A 181 -10.96 -10.57 10.72
CA LEU A 181 -10.42 -11.45 9.67
C LEU A 181 -11.27 -12.70 9.47
N ARG A 182 -11.89 -13.21 10.56
CA ARG A 182 -12.75 -14.39 10.54
C ARG A 182 -14.18 -14.04 10.13
N ASP A 183 -14.70 -12.91 10.57
CA ASP A 183 -16.00 -12.38 10.17
C ASP A 183 -15.92 -10.93 9.67
N LYS A 184 -15.99 -10.81 8.33
CA LYS A 184 -15.88 -9.53 7.62
C LYS A 184 -17.14 -8.67 7.74
N HIS A 185 -18.25 -9.19 8.26
CA HIS A 185 -19.47 -8.40 8.46
C HIS A 185 -19.31 -7.36 9.55
N HIS A 186 -18.37 -7.55 10.49
CA HIS A 186 -18.13 -6.66 11.61
C HIS A 186 -17.07 -5.57 11.35
N LEU A 187 -16.39 -5.59 10.20
CA LEU A 187 -15.34 -4.64 9.83
C LEU A 187 -15.79 -3.19 9.96
N GLY A 188 -15.15 -2.41 10.85
CA GLY A 188 -15.49 -1.00 11.05
C GLY A 188 -16.87 -0.74 11.67
N ILE A 189 -17.59 -1.79 12.10
CA ILE A 189 -18.91 -1.69 12.75
C ILE A 189 -18.79 -2.00 14.24
N SER A 190 -18.07 -3.06 14.60
CA SER A 190 -17.83 -3.43 15.99
C SER A 190 -16.48 -2.88 16.46
N SER A 191 -16.36 -2.46 17.72
CA SER A 191 -15.05 -2.27 18.33
C SER A 191 -14.32 -3.61 18.49
N LEU A 192 -12.99 -3.55 18.60
CA LEU A 192 -12.17 -4.72 18.91
C LEU A 192 -11.52 -4.55 20.28
N GLU A 193 -11.37 -5.67 20.99
CA GLU A 193 -10.61 -5.68 22.23
C GLU A 193 -9.14 -5.38 21.95
N GLU A 194 -8.54 -4.55 22.80
CA GLU A 194 -7.11 -4.27 22.80
C GLU A 194 -6.37 -5.47 23.42
N SER A 195 -5.89 -6.35 22.55
CA SER A 195 -5.08 -7.51 22.92
C SER A 195 -4.11 -7.81 21.80
N SER A 196 -2.83 -7.90 22.14
CA SER A 196 -1.78 -8.03 21.12
C SER A 196 -1.83 -9.39 20.44
N GLN A 197 -1.81 -9.38 19.11
CA GLN A 197 -1.78 -10.59 18.29
C GLN A 197 -0.59 -10.57 17.32
N CYS A 198 0.07 -11.71 17.15
CA CYS A 198 1.06 -11.88 16.10
C CYS A 198 0.39 -12.51 14.88
N ILE A 199 0.41 -11.80 13.76
CA ILE A 199 -0.21 -12.22 12.50
C ILE A 199 0.90 -12.43 11.47
N LEU A 200 0.94 -13.61 10.87
CA LEU A 200 1.76 -13.90 9.70
C LEU A 200 0.97 -13.56 8.44
N VAL A 201 1.55 -12.68 7.63
CA VAL A 201 1.13 -12.37 6.26
C VAL A 201 2.02 -13.18 5.33
N TYR A 202 1.47 -14.10 4.54
CA TYR A 202 2.30 -14.96 3.69
C TYR A 202 1.66 -15.25 2.35
N LEU A 203 2.50 -15.57 1.36
CA LEU A 203 2.10 -15.99 0.03
C LEU A 203 2.16 -17.53 -0.08
N PRO A 204 1.01 -18.22 -0.19
CA PRO A 204 1.00 -19.69 -0.24
C PRO A 204 1.61 -20.26 -1.54
N SER A 205 1.46 -19.56 -2.65
CA SER A 205 2.10 -19.85 -3.93
C SER A 205 2.17 -18.58 -4.78
N PRO A 206 3.03 -18.50 -5.80
CA PRO A 206 3.15 -17.32 -6.67
C PRO A 206 1.83 -16.87 -7.32
N GLU A 207 0.90 -17.81 -7.56
CA GLU A 207 -0.39 -17.58 -8.20
C GLU A 207 -1.52 -17.26 -7.21
N ALA A 208 -1.30 -17.54 -5.92
CA ALA A 208 -2.30 -17.34 -4.88
C ALA A 208 -2.31 -15.91 -4.33
N ARG A 209 -3.44 -15.47 -3.77
CA ARG A 209 -3.45 -14.27 -2.91
C ARG A 209 -2.77 -14.57 -1.58
N HIS A 210 -2.17 -13.54 -0.98
CA HIS A 210 -1.62 -13.65 0.37
C HIS A 210 -2.72 -14.00 1.38
N LYS A 211 -2.31 -14.62 2.48
CA LYS A 211 -3.18 -15.02 3.59
C LYS A 211 -2.68 -14.44 4.90
N PHE A 212 -3.62 -14.26 5.82
CA PHE A 212 -3.36 -13.91 7.21
C PHE A 212 -3.56 -15.14 8.09
N THR A 213 -2.63 -15.40 8.99
CA THR A 213 -2.80 -16.45 9.99
C THR A 213 -2.22 -16.03 11.34
N LEU A 214 -2.86 -16.43 12.43
CA LEU A 214 -2.33 -16.19 13.77
C LEU A 214 -1.15 -17.11 14.03
N ILE A 215 -0.10 -16.54 14.60
CA ILE A 215 1.06 -17.27 15.10
C ILE A 215 1.30 -16.92 16.56
N CYS A 216 1.92 -17.82 17.32
CA CYS A 216 2.27 -17.50 18.71
C CYS A 216 3.47 -16.54 18.75
N THR A 217 3.65 -15.85 19.88
CA THR A 217 4.77 -14.93 20.11
C THR A 217 6.12 -15.61 19.90
N ARG A 218 6.25 -16.89 20.28
CA ARG A 218 7.48 -17.68 20.07
C ARG A 218 7.81 -17.86 18.59
N SER A 219 6.84 -18.21 17.74
CA SER A 219 7.01 -18.25 16.28
C SER A 219 7.38 -16.89 15.70
N ALA A 220 6.72 -15.81 16.16
CA ALA A 220 7.03 -14.46 15.71
C ALA A 220 8.47 -14.05 16.06
N ASN A 221 8.95 -14.44 17.24
CA ASN A 221 10.32 -14.20 17.68
C ASN A 221 11.34 -15.01 16.86
N LEU A 222 11.09 -16.30 16.62
CA LEU A 222 11.92 -17.12 15.72
C LEU A 222 12.03 -16.49 14.34
N TYR A 223 10.89 -16.09 13.75
CA TYR A 223 10.88 -15.35 12.49
C TYR A 223 11.69 -14.06 12.58
N LYS A 224 11.56 -13.30 13.68
CA LYS A 224 12.31 -12.06 13.91
C LYS A 224 13.83 -12.30 13.88
N CYS A 225 14.33 -13.34 14.54
CA CYS A 225 15.75 -13.70 14.56
C CYS A 225 16.32 -14.00 13.16
N LEU A 226 15.49 -14.49 12.24
CA LEU A 226 15.87 -14.79 10.85
C LEU A 226 15.89 -13.54 9.93
N GLY A 227 15.90 -12.34 10.49
CA GLY A 227 16.08 -11.10 9.73
C GLY A 227 17.40 -11.06 8.94
N ARG A 228 18.38 -11.87 9.37
CA ARG A 228 19.54 -12.30 8.59
C ARG A 228 19.57 -13.83 8.56
N PRO A 229 20.19 -14.44 7.53
CA PRO A 229 20.48 -15.87 7.52
C PRO A 229 21.18 -16.32 8.82
N GLN A 230 20.72 -17.42 9.43
CA GLN A 230 21.25 -17.93 10.71
C GLN A 230 21.56 -19.43 10.62
N SER A 231 22.65 -19.85 11.27
CA SER A 231 22.86 -21.26 11.59
C SER A 231 21.96 -21.71 12.75
N LEU A 232 21.71 -23.02 12.86
CA LEU A 232 20.88 -23.60 13.92
C LEU A 232 21.39 -23.23 15.32
N ALA A 233 22.70 -23.33 15.56
CA ALA A 233 23.33 -23.00 16.83
C ALA A 233 23.20 -21.51 17.18
N THR A 234 23.27 -20.62 16.17
CA THR A 234 23.07 -19.18 16.39
C THR A 234 21.62 -18.88 16.74
N LEU A 235 20.68 -19.53 16.06
CA LEU A 235 19.26 -19.40 16.35
C LEU A 235 18.92 -19.85 17.77
N ALA A 236 19.47 -20.98 18.24
CA ALA A 236 19.29 -21.49 19.60
C ALA A 236 19.77 -20.49 20.68
N ARG A 237 20.93 -19.84 20.44
CA ARG A 237 21.44 -18.78 21.33
C ARG A 237 20.53 -17.56 21.35
N LEU A 238 20.03 -17.12 20.19
CA LEU A 238 19.19 -15.92 20.07
C LEU A 238 17.80 -16.10 20.69
N THR A 239 17.28 -17.34 20.75
CA THR A 239 15.95 -17.63 21.32
C THR A 239 15.99 -17.94 22.82
N GLY A 240 17.15 -17.77 23.47
CA GLY A 240 17.30 -17.92 24.92
C GLY A 240 17.55 -19.35 25.39
N SER A 241 17.91 -20.28 24.50
CA SER A 241 18.41 -21.60 24.89
C SER A 241 19.90 -21.51 25.23
N ALA A 242 20.24 -20.71 26.25
CA ALA A 242 21.61 -20.28 26.57
C ALA A 242 22.58 -21.42 26.92
N SER A 243 22.08 -22.66 27.08
CA SER A 243 22.84 -23.85 27.46
C SER A 243 22.74 -25.02 26.47
N SER A 244 22.07 -24.85 25.32
CA SER A 244 21.97 -25.92 24.31
C SER A 244 22.49 -25.48 22.94
N GLU A 245 23.34 -26.31 22.33
CA GLU A 245 23.80 -26.13 20.94
C GLU A 245 22.67 -26.35 19.91
N HIS A 246 21.53 -26.88 20.38
CA HIS A 246 20.34 -27.18 19.59
C HIS A 246 19.11 -26.44 20.14
N PRO A 247 18.26 -25.89 19.26
CA PRO A 247 16.97 -25.36 19.66
C PRO A 247 16.06 -26.48 20.19
N SER A 248 15.08 -26.12 21.00
CA SER A 248 14.13 -27.10 21.56
C SER A 248 13.31 -27.79 20.47
N ASP A 249 12.76 -28.98 20.77
CA ASP A 249 11.83 -29.69 19.86
C ASP A 249 10.59 -28.82 19.51
N GLU A 250 10.18 -27.97 20.44
CA GLU A 250 9.15 -26.96 20.23
C GLU A 250 9.58 -25.96 19.15
N ASP A 251 10.78 -25.36 19.28
CA ASP A 251 11.31 -24.41 18.29
C ASP A 251 11.43 -25.04 16.91
N MET A 252 11.90 -26.29 16.82
CA MET A 252 11.98 -27.03 15.56
C MET A 252 10.60 -27.27 14.94
N THR A 253 9.58 -27.52 15.77
CA THR A 253 8.19 -27.67 15.29
C THR A 253 7.63 -26.35 14.79
N LEU A 254 7.92 -25.24 15.45
CA LEU A 254 7.51 -23.91 15.01
C LEU A 254 8.22 -23.49 13.71
N LEU A 255 9.50 -23.81 13.55
CA LEU A 255 10.24 -23.59 12.30
C LEU A 255 9.64 -24.40 11.14
N ARG A 256 9.35 -25.69 11.35
CA ARG A 256 8.65 -26.51 10.35
C ARG A 256 7.30 -25.90 9.95
N LYS A 257 6.53 -25.38 10.91
CA LYS A 257 5.25 -24.71 10.63
C LYS A 257 5.43 -23.40 9.85
N LEU A 258 6.43 -22.59 10.19
CA LEU A 258 6.78 -21.38 9.42
C LEU A 258 7.19 -21.72 7.98
N HIS A 259 7.92 -22.82 7.79
CA HIS A 259 8.31 -23.30 6.47
C HIS A 259 7.10 -23.74 5.64
N GLN A 260 6.11 -24.43 6.24
CA GLN A 260 4.85 -24.79 5.58
C GLN A 260 4.05 -23.57 5.09
N PHE A 261 4.25 -22.40 5.70
CA PHE A 261 3.65 -21.14 5.25
C PHE A 261 4.52 -20.37 4.25
N ASN A 262 5.59 -20.97 3.71
CA ASN A 262 6.60 -20.30 2.90
C ASN A 262 7.14 -19.03 3.57
N ALA A 263 7.21 -19.00 4.90
CA ALA A 263 7.73 -17.86 5.63
C ALA A 263 9.23 -17.93 5.81
N ILE A 264 9.79 -19.14 5.83
CA ILE A 264 11.21 -19.37 5.98
C ILE A 264 11.68 -20.47 5.04
N TRP A 265 12.98 -20.41 4.72
CA TRP A 265 13.74 -21.52 4.16
C TRP A 265 14.42 -22.29 5.29
N ILE A 266 14.28 -23.61 5.25
CA ILE A 266 15.02 -24.55 6.07
C ILE A 266 16.10 -25.16 5.18
N PRO A 267 17.38 -25.17 5.59
CA PRO A 267 18.43 -25.82 4.82
C PRO A 267 18.16 -27.32 4.70
N VAL A 268 18.39 -27.87 3.51
CA VAL A 268 18.32 -29.32 3.22
C VAL A 268 19.67 -29.96 3.53
#